data_AF-A0A931KDA5-F1
#
_entry.id   AF-A0A931KDA5-F1
#
_cell.length_a   1.000
_cell.length_b   1.000
_cell.length_c   1.000
_cell.angle_alpha   90.00
_cell.angle_beta   90.00
_cell.angle_gamma   90.00
#
_symmetry.space_group_name_H-M   'P 1'
#
loop_
_entity.id
_entity.type
_entity.pdbx_description
1 polymer ?
#
loop_
_entity_poly.entity_id
_entity_poly.type
_entity_poly.pdbx_seq_one_letter_code
_entity_poly.pdbx_strand_id
1 'polypeptide(L)'
;MASKEKLYERRLRRRLDDQLKSDIKTLFESRRSEIPIEVEIDWHPREPILSLRGPMGVTIYAHFLEPVEKLEVFAEYGFAARMFVTDRHRAKARDVIHEIAEDLEL
;
A
#
# COMPACT_ATOMS: atom_id res chain seq x y z
N MET A 1 -4.36 -19.53 7.83
CA MET A 1 -4.46 -18.25 8.55
C MET A 1 -3.48 -17.28 7.90
N ALA A 2 -3.98 -16.27 7.19
CA ALA A 2 -3.15 -15.20 6.67
C ALA A 2 -2.74 -14.28 7.83
N SER A 3 -1.48 -13.87 7.87
CA SER A 3 -0.98 -12.96 8.91
C SER A 3 -1.08 -11.54 8.42
N LYS A 4 -1.85 -10.69 9.12
CA LYS A 4 -1.94 -9.25 8.85
C LYS A 4 -0.95 -8.50 9.73
N GLU A 5 -0.04 -7.75 9.13
CA GLU A 5 1.00 -6.95 9.78
C GLU A 5 0.78 -5.47 9.44
N LYS A 6 0.90 -4.58 10.41
CA LYS A 6 0.86 -3.13 10.15
C LYS A 6 2.25 -2.65 9.78
N LEU A 7 2.40 -2.10 8.58
CA LEU A 7 3.67 -1.58 8.08
C LEU A 7 3.83 -0.10 8.39
N TYR A 8 2.79 0.69 8.19
CA TYR A 8 2.91 2.15 8.21
C TYR A 8 1.64 2.82 8.72
N GLU A 9 1.82 3.98 9.33
CA GLU A 9 0.75 4.82 9.83
C GLU A 9 1.16 6.29 9.74
N ARG A 10 0.27 7.14 9.23
CA ARG A 10 0.42 8.60 9.31
C ARG A 10 -0.95 9.28 9.38
N ARG A 11 -0.94 10.55 9.81
CA ARG A 11 -2.08 11.44 9.56
C ARG A 11 -2.10 11.86 8.10
N LEU A 12 -3.31 11.97 7.56
CA LEU A 12 -3.54 12.52 6.25
C LEU A 12 -3.36 14.04 6.28
N ARG A 13 -2.62 14.61 5.32
CA ARG A 13 -2.49 16.06 5.11
C ARG A 13 -3.64 16.63 4.27
N ARG A 14 -4.29 15.78 3.47
CA ARG A 14 -5.47 16.11 2.67
C ARG A 14 -6.45 14.94 2.63
N ARG A 15 -7.71 15.23 2.29
CA ARG A 15 -8.74 14.20 2.15
C ARG A 15 -8.49 13.33 0.92
N LEU A 16 -8.94 12.08 1.01
CA LEU A 16 -9.01 11.20 -0.15
C LEU A 16 -10.16 11.67 -1.05
N ASP A 17 -9.82 12.23 -2.20
CA ASP A 17 -10.76 12.59 -3.27
C ASP A 17 -10.47 11.74 -4.52
N ASP A 18 -11.34 11.82 -5.53
CA ASP A 18 -11.16 11.02 -6.75
C ASP A 18 -9.94 11.47 -7.57
N GLN A 19 -9.50 12.73 -7.41
CA GLN A 19 -8.26 13.21 -8.01
C GLN A 19 -7.05 12.48 -7.41
N LEU A 20 -6.98 12.42 -6.08
CA LEU A 20 -5.90 11.74 -5.37
C LEU A 20 -5.88 10.24 -5.68
N LYS A 21 -7.05 9.60 -5.82
CA LYS A 21 -7.10 8.20 -6.28
C LYS A 21 -6.50 8.02 -7.68
N SER A 22 -6.76 8.97 -8.58
CA SER A 22 -6.19 8.98 -9.93
C SER A 22 -4.68 9.25 -9.90
N ASP A 23 -4.23 10.16 -9.06
CA ASP A 23 -2.81 10.50 -8.89
C ASP A 23 -2.01 9.31 -8.34
N ILE A 24 -2.55 8.60 -7.34
CA ILE A 24 -1.96 7.36 -6.80
C ILE A 24 -1.82 6.31 -7.91
N LYS A 25 -2.86 6.11 -8.72
CA LYS A 25 -2.82 5.14 -9.82
C LYS A 25 -1.80 5.55 -10.88
N THR A 26 -1.76 6.82 -11.25
CA THR A 26 -0.80 7.36 -12.23
C THR A 26 0.64 7.21 -11.74
N LEU A 27 0.89 7.51 -10.47
CA LEU A 27 2.20 7.31 -9.86
C LEU A 27 2.61 5.84 -9.88
N PHE A 28 1.70 4.94 -9.50
CA PHE A 28 1.95 3.49 -9.56
C PHE A 28 2.30 3.01 -10.98
N GLU A 29 1.53 3.42 -11.99
CA GLU A 29 1.81 3.06 -13.38
C GLU A 29 3.15 3.64 -13.86
N SER A 30 3.47 4.88 -13.48
CA SER A 30 4.75 5.52 -13.84
C SER A 30 5.96 4.80 -13.24
N ARG A 31 5.82 4.27 -12.02
CA ARG A 31 6.87 3.51 -11.31
C ARG A 31 6.76 2.00 -11.52
N ARG A 32 5.83 1.53 -12.38
CA ARG A 32 5.56 0.10 -12.56
C ARG A 32 6.81 -0.67 -13.00
N SER A 33 7.65 -0.04 -13.82
CA SER A 33 8.92 -0.57 -14.31
C SER A 33 9.98 -0.74 -13.21
N GLU A 34 9.86 -0.01 -12.10
CA GLU A 34 10.75 -0.14 -10.94
C GLU A 34 10.37 -1.32 -10.04
N ILE A 35 9.18 -1.88 -10.23
CA ILE A 35 8.67 -3.02 -9.47
C ILE A 35 9.09 -4.31 -10.21
N PRO A 36 10.04 -5.09 -9.67
CA PRO A 36 10.62 -6.24 -10.37
C PRO A 36 9.67 -7.45 -10.48
N ILE A 37 8.44 -7.32 -10.00
CA ILE A 37 7.44 -8.38 -9.90
C ILE A 37 6.10 -7.88 -10.40
N GLU A 38 5.26 -8.80 -10.88
CA GLU A 38 3.91 -8.46 -11.27
C GLU A 38 3.07 -8.13 -10.03
N VAL A 39 2.48 -6.94 -10.03
CA VAL A 39 1.62 -6.43 -8.95
C VAL A 39 0.38 -5.83 -9.59
N GLU A 40 -0.78 -6.24 -9.08
CA GLU A 40 -2.07 -5.68 -9.44
C GLU A 40 -2.47 -4.63 -8.41
N ILE A 41 -2.87 -3.44 -8.88
CA ILE A 41 -3.42 -2.37 -8.04
C ILE A 41 -4.93 -2.27 -8.26
N ASP A 42 -5.71 -2.27 -7.18
CA ASP A 42 -7.17 -2.16 -7.27
C ASP A 42 -7.75 -1.39 -6.08
N TRP A 43 -8.71 -0.51 -6.36
CA TRP A 43 -9.48 0.21 -5.35
C TRP A 43 -10.69 -0.61 -4.94
N HIS A 44 -10.93 -0.73 -3.63
CA HIS A 44 -12.13 -1.40 -3.16
C HIS A 44 -13.39 -0.66 -3.63
N PRO A 45 -14.43 -1.37 -4.12
CA PRO A 45 -15.58 -0.74 -4.78
C PRO A 45 -16.47 0.11 -3.86
N ARG A 46 -16.32 -0.04 -2.54
CA ARG A 46 -17.19 0.61 -1.54
C ARG A 46 -16.46 1.26 -0.37
N GLU A 47 -15.17 0.98 -0.22
CA GLU A 47 -14.40 1.42 0.94
C GLU A 47 -13.17 2.18 0.45
N PRO A 48 -12.67 3.16 1.22
CA PRO A 48 -11.48 3.92 0.87
C PRO A 48 -10.22 3.08 1.14
N ILE A 49 -10.12 1.95 0.44
CA ILE A 49 -9.05 0.96 0.57
C ILE A 49 -8.44 0.75 -0.81
N LEU A 50 -7.11 0.90 -0.87
CA LEU A 50 -6.31 0.52 -2.02
C LEU A 50 -5.60 -0.80 -1.72
N SER A 51 -5.70 -1.74 -2.64
CA SER A 51 -5.02 -3.03 -2.55
C SER A 51 -3.93 -3.14 -3.62
N LEU A 52 -2.75 -3.62 -3.20
CA LEU A 52 -1.68 -4.04 -4.10
C LEU A 52 -1.45 -5.54 -3.89
N ARG A 53 -1.82 -6.35 -4.88
CA ARG A 53 -1.70 -7.81 -4.85
C ARG A 53 -0.46 -8.24 -5.62
N GLY A 54 0.46 -8.88 -4.92
CA GLY A 54 1.71 -9.40 -5.47
C GLY A 54 1.77 -10.94 -5.47
N PRO A 55 2.88 -11.51 -5.95
CA PRO A 55 3.07 -12.95 -6.02
C PRO A 55 3.17 -13.58 -4.64
N MET A 56 3.07 -14.91 -4.57
CA MET A 56 3.26 -15.71 -3.35
C MET A 56 2.28 -15.37 -2.20
N GLY A 57 1.17 -14.71 -2.53
CA GLY A 57 0.13 -14.32 -1.57
C GLY A 57 0.51 -13.12 -0.72
N VAL A 58 1.35 -12.21 -1.23
CA VAL A 58 1.56 -10.90 -0.59
C VAL A 58 0.46 -9.94 -1.04
N THR A 59 -0.26 -9.35 -0.09
CA THR A 59 -1.18 -8.26 -0.38
C THR A 59 -0.88 -7.08 0.53
N ILE A 60 -0.78 -5.88 -0.02
CA ILE A 60 -0.67 -4.64 0.76
C ILE A 60 -2.00 -3.90 0.68
N TYR A 61 -2.50 -3.43 1.82
CA TYR A 61 -3.73 -2.65 1.94
C TYR A 61 -3.41 -1.28 2.51
N ALA A 62 -3.70 -0.23 1.76
CA ALA A 62 -3.70 1.15 2.26
C ALA A 62 -5.14 1.56 2.58
N HIS A 63 -5.41 1.75 3.88
CA HIS A 63 -6.69 2.19 4.42
C HIS A 63 -6.65 3.70 4.66
N PHE A 64 -7.54 4.43 3.99
CA PHE A 64 -7.72 5.86 4.20
C PHE A 64 -8.92 6.08 5.11
N LEU A 65 -8.67 6.24 6.40
CA LEU A 65 -9.69 6.40 7.43
C LEU A 65 -10.16 7.86 7.46
N GLU A 66 -11.10 8.19 6.58
CA GLU A 66 -11.65 9.55 6.41
C GLU A 66 -12.17 10.21 7.70
N PRO A 67 -12.86 9.50 8.63
CA PRO A 67 -13.36 10.14 9.85
C PRO A 67 -12.28 10.67 10.80
N VAL A 68 -11.06 10.15 10.69
CA VAL A 68 -9.93 10.48 11.58
C VAL A 68 -8.70 10.97 10.81
N GLU A 69 -8.87 11.26 9.51
CA GLU A 69 -7.83 11.74 8.59
C GLU A 69 -6.51 10.97 8.77
N LYS A 70 -6.57 9.65 8.55
CA LYS A 70 -5.45 8.76 8.83
C LYS A 70 -5.23 7.75 7.72
N LEU A 71 -3.98 7.54 7.34
CA LEU A 71 -3.54 6.49 6.45
C LEU A 71 -2.93 5.36 7.28
N GLU A 72 -3.45 4.15 7.12
CA GLU A 72 -2.86 2.94 7.69
C GLU A 72 -2.53 1.95 6.58
N VAL A 73 -1.30 1.46 6.55
CA VAL A 73 -0.88 0.45 5.57
C VAL A 73 -0.58 -0.86 6.26
N PHE A 74 -1.24 -1.91 5.78
CA PHE A 74 -1.07 -3.28 6.26
C PHE A 74 -0.51 -4.15 5.14
N ALA A 75 0.24 -5.17 5.52
CA ALA A 75 0.57 -6.28 4.64
C ALA A 75 -0.08 -7.56 5.15
N GLU A 76 -0.63 -8.33 4.23
CA GLU A 76 -1.11 -9.67 4.45
C GLU A 76 -0.20 -10.65 3.72
N TYR A 77 0.25 -11.67 4.46
CA TYR A 77 1.17 -12.67 3.93
C TYR A 77 0.51 -14.04 3.94
N GLY A 78 0.40 -14.61 2.74
CA GLY A 78 0.15 -16.03 2.53
C GLY A 78 1.29 -16.90 3.06
N PHE A 79 1.06 -18.21 3.10
CA PHE A 79 2.03 -19.15 3.68
C PHE A 79 3.41 -19.07 3.03
N ALA A 80 3.46 -19.02 1.69
CA ALA A 80 4.70 -18.91 0.95
C ALA A 80 5.44 -17.60 1.29
N ALA A 81 4.78 -16.45 1.19
CA ALA A 81 5.37 -15.16 1.52
C ALA A 81 6.00 -15.12 2.93
N ARG A 82 5.36 -15.71 3.93
CA ARG A 82 5.88 -15.74 5.31
C ARG A 82 7.25 -16.41 5.45
N MET A 83 7.60 -17.35 4.56
CA MET A 83 8.89 -18.04 4.59
C MET A 83 10.03 -17.19 3.99
N PHE A 84 9.71 -16.19 3.17
CA PHE A 84 10.69 -15.39 2.42
C PHE A 84 10.74 -13.91 2.82
N VAL A 85 9.70 -13.40 3.49
CA VAL A 85 9.67 -12.02 3.96
C VAL A 85 10.61 -11.84 5.15
N THR A 86 11.59 -10.97 4.99
CA THR A 86 12.61 -10.63 5.98
C THR A 86 12.36 -9.23 6.53
N ASP A 87 13.04 -8.88 7.62
CA ASP A 87 12.95 -7.52 8.19
C ASP A 87 13.49 -6.45 7.24
N ARG A 88 14.46 -6.81 6.38
CA ARG A 88 14.92 -5.93 5.30
C ARG A 88 13.82 -5.64 4.29
N HIS A 89 13.03 -6.65 3.92
CA HIS A 89 11.88 -6.46 3.03
C HIS A 89 10.83 -5.53 3.67
N ARG A 90 10.55 -5.72 4.96
CA ARG A 90 9.63 -4.86 5.72
C ARG A 90 10.12 -3.42 5.81
N ALA A 91 11.39 -3.21 6.13
CA ALA A 91 12.00 -1.88 6.19
C ALA A 91 11.90 -1.17 4.83
N LYS A 92 12.33 -1.84 3.75
CA LYS A 92 12.22 -1.29 2.41
C LYS A 92 10.77 -0.96 2.01
N ALA A 93 9.80 -1.80 2.37
CA ALA A 93 8.40 -1.52 2.10
C ALA A 93 7.93 -0.26 2.85
N ARG A 94 8.31 -0.09 4.12
CA ARG A 94 8.00 1.13 4.89
C ARG A 94 8.60 2.38 4.27
N ASP A 95 9.85 2.31 3.84
CA ASP A 95 10.54 3.46 3.22
C ASP A 95 9.85 3.88 1.92
N VAL A 96 9.53 2.92 1.05
CA VAL A 96 8.80 3.19 -0.20
C VAL A 96 7.41 3.76 0.05
N ILE A 97 6.67 3.22 1.03
CA ILE A 97 5.35 3.74 1.42
C ILE A 97 5.49 5.19 1.92
N HIS A 98 6.53 5.49 2.70
CA HIS A 98 6.78 6.82 3.22
C HIS A 98 7.11 7.81 2.10
N GLU A 99 8.00 7.45 1.17
CA GLU A 99 8.35 8.27 0.00
C GLU A 99 7.12 8.59 -0.86
N ILE A 100 6.31 7.58 -1.21
CA ILE A 100 5.07 7.78 -1.97
C ILE A 100 4.11 8.70 -1.22
N ALA A 101 4.01 8.55 0.10
CA ALA A 101 3.15 9.40 0.90
C ALA A 101 3.65 10.85 0.96
N GLU A 102 4.95 11.10 0.93
CA GLU A 102 5.47 12.47 0.81
C GLU A 102 5.26 13.04 -0.61
N ASP A 103 5.54 12.25 -1.66
CA ASP A 103 5.39 12.69 -3.06
C ASP A 103 3.96 13.12 -3.41
N LEU A 104 2.97 12.44 -2.82
CA LEU A 104 1.55 12.70 -3.03
C LEU A 104 0.95 13.65 -1.98
N GLU A 105 1.78 14.21 -1.10
CA GLU A 105 1.37 15.06 0.02
C GLU A 105 0.24 14.43 0.84
N LEU A 106 0.34 13.12 1.07
CA LEU A 106 -0.59 12.36 1.88
C LEU A 106 -0.46 12.70 3.35
#